data_AF-A0A327KY82-F1
#
_entry.id   AF-A0A327KY82-F1
#
_cell.length_a   1.000
_cell.length_b   1.000
_cell.length_c   1.000
_cell.angle_alpha   90.00
_cell.angle_beta   90.00
_cell.angle_gamma   90.00
#
_symmetry.space_group_name_H-M   'P 1'
#
loop_
_entity.id
_entity.type
_entity.pdbx_description
1 polymer ?
#
loop_
_entity_poly.entity_id
_entity_poly.type
_entity_poly.pdbx_seq_one_letter_code
_entity_poly.pdbx_strand_id
1 'polypeptide(L)'
;MPLPFRRHRLLASVACLGLLALSTAGCTTTGNTLVSALSSSGGDRTASVSTAASQPRSEAEWRREAEVYGAKYRADPSDKASAMAYAKALSATGQRAQAVSVLEQASLRNPNDQPLLGAYGRALADSGRWEQALEVLGRAHTPDRPDWRILSAQGTVLDQLGRHKDAQAYYASALKIMPDEPTVLSNLGLSYALAKDLPRAEATLRRAAARPTEDPRVRQNLALVIGLQGRFADAESIAKADLPPDEAAANVTYLREMLADKGGDWKHMGQPPKIAARGKS
;
A
#
# COMPACT_ATOMS: atom_id res chain seq x y z
N MET A 1 74.51 17.94 -15.41
CA MET A 1 74.38 19.35 -15.85
C MET A 1 74.82 19.43 -17.31
N PRO A 2 74.15 20.17 -18.22
CA PRO A 2 73.26 21.32 -17.99
C PRO A 2 71.86 21.25 -18.64
N LEU A 3 70.92 22.03 -18.08
CA LEU A 3 69.69 22.57 -18.70
C LEU A 3 70.09 23.78 -19.58
N PRO A 4 69.33 24.26 -20.61
CA PRO A 4 68.04 24.97 -20.37
C PRO A 4 67.03 25.00 -21.55
N PHE A 5 65.77 25.37 -21.30
CA PHE A 5 65.14 26.56 -21.91
C PHE A 5 63.71 26.75 -21.39
N ARG A 6 63.48 27.98 -20.91
CA ARG A 6 62.25 28.56 -20.36
C ARG A 6 61.33 28.99 -21.52
N ARG A 7 60.01 28.82 -21.40
CA ARG A 7 59.04 29.73 -22.05
C ARG A 7 58.01 30.20 -21.06
N HIS A 8 57.87 31.51 -21.01
CA HIS A 8 56.93 32.28 -20.21
C HIS A 8 55.65 32.56 -21.01
N ARG A 9 54.54 32.63 -20.25
CA ARG A 9 53.35 33.49 -20.42
C ARG A 9 52.48 33.32 -21.67
N LEU A 10 51.19 33.15 -21.44
CA LEU A 10 50.15 34.00 -22.04
C LEU A 10 48.95 34.12 -21.09
N LEU A 11 48.52 35.37 -20.91
CA LEU A 11 47.36 35.85 -20.18
C LEU A 11 46.08 35.55 -20.97
N ALA A 12 44.97 35.31 -20.28
CA ALA A 12 43.64 35.78 -20.71
C ALA A 12 42.68 35.79 -19.52
N SER A 13 42.35 37.00 -19.07
CA SER A 13 41.21 37.32 -18.21
C SER A 13 39.92 37.28 -19.04
N VAL A 14 38.84 36.71 -18.53
CA VAL A 14 37.47 37.17 -18.82
C VAL A 14 36.62 37.04 -17.57
N ALA A 15 35.89 38.10 -17.26
CA ALA A 15 35.06 38.32 -16.10
C ALA A 15 33.58 37.97 -16.35
N CYS A 16 32.86 37.89 -15.23
CA CYS A 16 31.44 38.23 -15.04
C CYS A 16 30.33 37.21 -15.31
N LEU A 17 29.32 37.36 -14.43
CA LEU A 17 27.90 36.99 -14.51
C LEU A 17 27.51 35.60 -13.97
N GLY A 18 27.30 35.59 -12.65
CA GLY A 18 25.98 35.38 -12.03
C GLY A 18 25.08 34.27 -12.57
N LEU A 19 24.73 33.35 -11.69
CA LEU A 19 23.34 32.91 -11.53
C LEU A 19 23.20 32.24 -10.16
N LEU A 20 22.31 32.84 -9.35
CA LEU A 20 21.70 32.20 -8.21
C LEU A 20 21.09 30.86 -8.64
N ALA A 21 21.59 29.75 -8.14
CA ALA A 21 20.83 28.51 -8.13
C ALA A 21 19.87 28.56 -6.94
N LEU A 22 18.71 29.19 -7.17
CA LEU A 22 17.54 29.04 -6.32
C LEU A 22 17.18 27.55 -6.21
N SER A 23 17.01 27.13 -4.97
CA SER A 23 16.10 26.08 -4.50
C SER A 23 15.23 25.43 -5.59
N THR A 24 15.57 24.21 -5.99
CA THR A 24 14.52 23.23 -6.27
C THR A 24 14.13 22.64 -4.92
N ALA A 25 13.27 23.36 -4.20
CA ALA A 25 12.39 22.70 -3.27
C ALA A 25 11.61 21.69 -4.11
N GLY A 26 11.96 20.41 -3.97
CA GLY A 26 11.19 19.33 -4.55
C GLY A 26 9.76 19.51 -4.07
N CYS A 27 8.86 19.83 -4.99
CA CYS A 27 7.44 19.73 -4.73
C CYS A 27 7.16 18.26 -4.43
N THR A 28 7.22 17.89 -3.15
CA THR A 28 6.48 16.72 -2.69
C THR A 28 5.03 17.03 -3.02
N THR A 29 4.43 16.26 -3.93
CA THR A 29 2.99 16.31 -4.16
C THR A 29 2.31 15.78 -2.89
N THR A 30 2.12 16.65 -1.91
CA THR A 30 1.51 16.33 -0.61
C THR A 30 -0.03 16.35 -0.68
N GLY A 31 -0.62 16.62 -1.85
CA GLY A 31 -2.04 16.99 -2.00
C GLY A 31 -3.04 15.87 -2.35
N ASN A 32 -2.68 14.59 -2.35
CA ASN A 32 -3.50 13.54 -2.97
C ASN A 32 -3.79 12.32 -2.10
N THR A 33 -3.79 12.44 -0.76
CA THR A 33 -3.93 11.28 0.14
C THR A 33 -5.28 10.57 0.01
N LEU A 34 -6.38 11.32 -0.16
CA LEU A 34 -7.73 10.76 -0.30
C LEU A 34 -7.92 9.97 -1.60
N VAL A 35 -7.45 10.49 -2.74
CA VAL A 35 -7.57 9.79 -4.03
C VAL A 35 -6.52 8.69 -4.19
N SER A 36 -5.37 8.85 -3.52
CA SER A 36 -4.43 7.74 -3.35
C SER A 36 -5.11 6.58 -2.63
N ALA A 37 -5.98 6.77 -1.64
CA ALA A 37 -6.65 5.65 -0.97
C ALA A 37 -7.45 4.70 -1.92
N LEU A 38 -7.95 5.20 -3.06
CA LEU A 38 -8.57 4.42 -4.15
C LEU A 38 -7.54 3.79 -5.11
N SER A 39 -6.45 4.52 -5.40
CA SER A 39 -5.46 4.16 -6.43
C SER A 39 -4.29 3.32 -5.89
N SER A 40 -3.88 3.55 -4.64
CA SER A 40 -2.83 2.84 -3.89
C SER A 40 -3.33 1.54 -3.27
N SER A 41 -4.32 0.92 -3.90
CA SER A 41 -4.90 -0.33 -3.43
C SER A 41 -3.94 -1.53 -3.44
N GLY A 42 -2.69 -1.33 -3.90
CA GLY A 42 -1.55 -2.23 -3.74
C GLY A 42 -0.36 -1.76 -2.87
N GLY A 43 -0.49 -0.74 -2.02
CA GLY A 43 0.58 -0.31 -1.10
C GLY A 43 0.18 -0.47 0.37
N ASP A 44 0.76 -1.46 1.07
CA ASP A 44 0.73 -1.63 2.53
C ASP A 44 -0.65 -1.88 3.18
N ARG A 45 -1.52 -2.67 2.54
CA ARG A 45 -2.77 -3.17 3.15
C ARG A 45 -2.67 -4.57 3.78
N THR A 46 -1.58 -5.32 3.56
CA THR A 46 -1.33 -6.60 4.25
C THR A 46 -0.67 -6.42 5.62
N ALA A 47 -0.03 -5.27 5.85
CA ALA A 47 0.68 -4.94 7.09
C ALA A 47 -0.24 -4.63 8.29
N SER A 48 -1.53 -4.37 8.04
CA SER A 48 -2.56 -4.04 9.04
C SER A 48 -3.03 -5.23 9.88
N VAL A 49 -2.37 -6.38 9.76
CA VAL A 49 -2.64 -7.60 10.54
C VAL A 49 -1.83 -7.66 11.86
N SER A 50 -1.09 -6.61 12.21
CA SER A 50 -0.29 -6.58 13.44
C SER A 50 -1.17 -6.28 14.67
N THR A 51 -1.64 -7.34 15.33
CA THR A 51 -2.20 -7.26 16.69
C THR A 51 -1.07 -7.08 17.71
N ALA A 52 -0.73 -5.84 18.04
CA ALA A 52 -0.17 -5.39 19.32
C ALA A 52 0.08 -3.88 19.28
N ALA A 53 -0.25 -3.18 20.37
CA ALA A 53 0.10 -1.78 20.61
C ALA A 53 1.63 -1.62 20.63
N SER A 54 2.22 -1.38 19.48
CA SER A 54 3.63 -1.06 19.30
C SER A 54 3.67 0.15 18.39
N GLN A 55 4.44 1.18 18.77
CA GLN A 55 4.63 2.35 17.91
C GLN A 55 4.98 1.91 16.49
N PRO A 56 4.48 2.62 15.45
CA PRO A 56 4.83 2.31 14.07
C PRO A 56 6.34 2.26 13.94
N ARG A 57 6.86 1.07 13.61
CA ARG A 57 8.31 0.89 13.43
C ARG A 57 8.81 1.79 12.32
N SER A 58 9.86 2.54 12.59
CA SER A 58 10.57 3.36 11.62
C SER A 58 11.19 2.50 10.52
N GLU A 59 11.41 3.09 9.36
CA GLU A 59 12.10 2.44 8.25
C GLU A 59 13.51 1.95 8.67
N ALA A 60 14.18 2.68 9.56
CA ALA A 60 15.49 2.29 10.11
C ALA A 60 15.40 1.01 10.95
N GLU A 61 14.34 0.84 11.75
CA GLU A 61 14.10 -0.39 12.50
C GLU A 61 13.80 -1.57 11.56
N TRP A 62 13.01 -1.36 10.51
CA TRP A 62 12.76 -2.40 9.50
C TRP A 62 14.03 -2.81 8.76
N ARG A 63 14.92 -1.86 8.43
CA ARG A 63 16.23 -2.18 7.83
C ARG A 63 17.09 -3.02 8.76
N ARG A 64 17.16 -2.67 10.06
CA ARG A 64 17.88 -3.48 11.07
C ARG A 64 17.31 -4.88 11.20
N GLU A 65 15.98 -5.02 11.20
CA GLU A 65 15.36 -6.35 11.20
C GLU A 65 15.69 -7.15 9.94
N ALA A 66 15.71 -6.51 8.77
CA ALA A 66 16.08 -7.16 7.52
C ALA A 66 17.52 -7.68 7.57
N GLU A 67 18.46 -6.94 8.17
CA GLU A 67 19.84 -7.40 8.38
C GLU A 67 19.91 -8.61 9.32
N VAL A 68 19.25 -8.52 10.48
CA VAL A 68 19.27 -9.58 11.51
C VAL A 68 18.65 -10.86 10.97
N TYR A 69 17.43 -10.79 10.43
CA TYR A 69 16.75 -11.97 9.91
C TYR A 69 17.31 -12.45 8.58
N GLY A 70 17.90 -11.55 7.77
CA GLY A 70 18.63 -11.93 6.57
C GLY A 70 19.92 -12.71 6.88
N ALA A 71 20.61 -12.39 7.97
CA ALA A 71 21.74 -13.20 8.45
C ALA A 71 21.28 -14.57 8.96
N LYS A 72 20.20 -14.62 9.76
CA LYS A 72 19.63 -15.89 10.25
C LYS A 72 19.15 -16.79 9.11
N TYR A 73 18.42 -16.24 8.14
CA TYR A 73 17.94 -16.97 6.98
C TYR A 73 19.10 -17.51 6.12
N ARG A 74 20.20 -16.76 5.97
CA ARG A 74 21.40 -17.26 5.27
C ARG A 74 22.09 -18.40 6.02
N ALA A 75 22.09 -18.37 7.36
CA ALA A 75 22.66 -19.41 8.18
C ALA A 75 21.82 -20.70 8.16
N ASP A 76 20.49 -20.54 8.17
CA ASP A 76 19.53 -21.64 8.04
C ASP A 76 18.34 -21.25 7.14
N PRO A 77 18.42 -21.55 5.83
CA PRO A 77 17.32 -21.29 4.89
C PRO A 77 16.07 -22.15 5.12
N SER A 78 16.14 -23.16 6.00
CA SER A 78 15.00 -24.02 6.33
C SER A 78 14.15 -23.47 7.47
N ASP A 79 14.68 -22.53 8.27
CA ASP A 79 13.93 -21.87 9.33
C ASP A 79 12.88 -20.92 8.74
N LYS A 80 11.64 -21.42 8.68
CA LYS A 80 10.47 -20.67 8.22
C LYS A 80 10.21 -19.41 9.03
N ALA A 81 10.53 -19.38 10.33
CA ALA A 81 10.30 -18.21 11.15
C ALA A 81 11.22 -17.06 10.73
N SER A 82 12.52 -17.35 10.54
CA SER A 82 13.48 -16.38 10.01
C SER A 82 13.13 -15.95 8.59
N ALA A 83 12.69 -16.87 7.71
CA ALA A 83 12.26 -16.52 6.36
C ALA A 83 11.06 -15.54 6.37
N MET A 84 10.03 -15.82 7.17
CA MET A 84 8.85 -14.96 7.29
C MET A 84 9.19 -13.58 7.88
N ALA A 85 10.01 -13.55 8.93
CA ALA A 85 10.43 -12.30 9.55
C ALA A 85 11.30 -11.46 8.60
N TYR A 86 12.22 -12.10 7.88
CA TYR A 86 13.05 -11.44 6.88
C TYR A 86 12.21 -10.85 5.75
N ALA A 87 11.30 -11.64 5.18
CA ALA A 87 10.43 -11.18 4.10
C ALA A 87 9.46 -10.06 4.54
N LYS A 88 9.00 -10.08 5.80
CA LYS A 88 8.21 -8.98 6.37
C LYS A 88 9.03 -7.68 6.40
N ALA A 89 10.27 -7.73 6.87
CA ALA A 89 11.17 -6.57 6.91
C ALA A 89 11.55 -6.07 5.50
N LEU A 90 11.78 -6.98 4.55
CA LEU A 90 11.99 -6.65 3.14
C LEU A 90 10.78 -5.94 2.53
N SER A 91 9.56 -6.43 2.80
CA SER A 91 8.33 -5.80 2.29
C SER A 91 8.15 -4.39 2.84
N ALA A 92 8.38 -4.20 4.15
CA ALA A 92 8.28 -2.91 4.83
C ALA A 92 9.34 -1.89 4.38
N THR A 93 10.41 -2.33 3.71
CA THR A 93 11.47 -1.48 3.16
C THR A 93 11.42 -1.41 1.63
N GLY A 94 10.30 -1.83 1.02
CA GLY A 94 10.07 -1.74 -0.43
C GLY A 94 10.75 -2.82 -1.27
N GLN A 95 11.49 -3.75 -0.65
CA GLN A 95 12.20 -4.86 -1.32
C GLN A 95 11.24 -6.03 -1.62
N ARG A 96 10.12 -5.72 -2.27
CA ARG A 96 8.97 -6.62 -2.47
C ARG A 96 9.32 -7.88 -3.25
N ALA A 97 10.06 -7.76 -4.35
CA ALA A 97 10.49 -8.91 -5.16
C ALA A 97 11.34 -9.89 -4.35
N GLN A 98 12.28 -9.38 -3.54
CA GLN A 98 13.12 -10.20 -2.68
C GLN A 98 12.31 -10.88 -1.58
N ALA A 99 11.32 -10.18 -1.01
CA ALA A 99 10.40 -10.77 -0.04
C ALA A 99 9.67 -11.98 -0.62
N VAL A 100 9.17 -11.91 -1.86
CA VAL A 100 8.52 -13.08 -2.47
C VAL A 100 9.52 -14.20 -2.76
N SER A 101 10.74 -13.90 -3.22
CA SER A 101 11.76 -14.94 -3.44
C SER A 101 12.10 -15.70 -2.15
N VAL A 102 12.26 -15.00 -1.02
CA VAL A 102 12.54 -15.64 0.28
C VAL A 102 11.39 -16.57 0.69
N LEU A 103 10.15 -16.09 0.58
CA LEU A 103 8.96 -16.84 0.97
C LEU A 103 8.67 -18.01 0.02
N GLU A 104 8.91 -17.84 -1.29
CA GLU A 104 8.80 -18.90 -2.28
C GLU A 104 9.74 -20.05 -1.93
N GLN A 105 11.03 -19.76 -1.71
CA GLN A 105 12.03 -20.78 -1.35
C GLN A 105 11.69 -21.50 -0.04
N ALA A 106 11.23 -20.76 0.97
CA ALA A 106 10.78 -21.35 2.23
C ALA A 106 9.55 -22.25 2.02
N SER A 107 8.62 -21.85 1.15
CA SER A 107 7.38 -22.59 0.88
C SER A 107 7.62 -23.89 0.10
N LEU A 108 8.63 -23.94 -0.77
CA LEU A 108 9.02 -25.16 -1.49
C LEU A 108 9.45 -26.27 -0.52
N ARG A 109 10.06 -25.90 0.60
CA ARG A 109 10.49 -26.83 1.67
C ARG A 109 9.36 -27.19 2.63
N ASN A 110 8.34 -26.34 2.72
CA ASN A 110 7.23 -26.45 3.67
C ASN A 110 5.88 -26.24 2.94
N PRO A 111 5.50 -27.11 1.99
CA PRO A 111 4.42 -26.83 1.03
C PRO A 111 3.01 -26.74 1.63
N ASN A 112 2.84 -27.21 2.87
CA ASN A 112 1.57 -27.26 3.60
C ASN A 112 1.56 -26.38 4.86
N ASP A 113 2.61 -25.57 5.08
CA ASP A 113 2.65 -24.65 6.22
C ASP A 113 1.77 -23.43 5.96
N GLN A 114 0.59 -23.42 6.58
CA GLN A 114 -0.44 -22.40 6.32
C GLN A 114 0.01 -20.98 6.68
N PRO A 115 0.66 -20.73 7.84
CA PRO A 115 1.18 -19.40 8.15
C PRO A 115 2.18 -18.88 7.10
N LEU A 116 3.08 -19.75 6.63
CA LEU A 116 4.06 -19.43 5.60
C LEU A 116 3.40 -19.17 4.24
N LEU A 117 2.46 -20.02 3.81
CA LEU A 117 1.68 -19.79 2.59
C LEU A 117 0.90 -18.47 2.70
N GLY A 118 0.34 -18.17 3.86
CA GLY A 118 -0.33 -16.90 4.12
C GLY A 118 0.60 -15.69 3.97
N ALA A 119 1.83 -15.79 4.48
CA ALA A 119 2.84 -14.76 4.30
C ALA A 119 3.28 -14.63 2.83
N TYR A 120 3.49 -15.75 2.15
CA TYR A 120 3.87 -15.78 0.74
C TYR A 120 2.79 -15.15 -0.15
N GLY A 121 1.53 -15.52 0.05
CA GLY A 121 0.39 -14.94 -0.66
C GLY A 121 0.26 -13.43 -0.44
N ARG A 122 0.50 -12.94 0.78
CA ARG A 122 0.53 -11.49 1.06
C ARG A 122 1.69 -10.78 0.36
N ALA A 123 2.89 -11.35 0.38
CA ALA A 123 4.05 -10.75 -0.32
C ALA A 123 3.86 -10.72 -1.86
N LEU A 124 3.20 -11.74 -2.42
CA LEU A 124 2.77 -11.75 -3.82
C LEU A 124 1.79 -10.61 -4.12
N ALA A 125 0.80 -10.41 -3.24
CA ALA A 125 -0.14 -9.32 -3.35
C ALA A 125 0.58 -7.96 -3.29
N ASP A 126 1.44 -7.73 -2.30
CA ASP A 126 2.19 -6.47 -2.19
C ASP A 126 3.09 -6.19 -3.42
N SER A 127 3.52 -7.24 -4.10
CA SER A 127 4.30 -7.19 -5.35
C SER A 127 3.44 -7.05 -6.61
N GLY A 128 2.12 -6.92 -6.49
CA GLY A 128 1.19 -6.79 -7.62
C GLY A 128 0.89 -8.08 -8.38
N ARG A 129 1.26 -9.24 -7.84
CA ARG A 129 1.08 -10.56 -8.46
C ARG A 129 -0.23 -11.20 -7.98
N TRP A 130 -1.35 -10.56 -8.30
CA TRP A 130 -2.67 -10.80 -7.70
C TRP A 130 -3.20 -12.21 -7.93
N GLU A 131 -3.12 -12.75 -9.15
CA GLU A 131 -3.63 -14.08 -9.48
C GLU A 131 -2.89 -15.16 -8.69
N GLN A 132 -1.56 -15.04 -8.59
CA GLN A 132 -0.74 -15.98 -7.84
C GLN A 132 -0.94 -15.82 -6.33
N ALA A 133 -1.13 -14.59 -5.85
CA ALA A 133 -1.50 -14.34 -4.47
C ALA A 133 -2.81 -15.07 -4.11
N LEU A 134 -3.82 -15.00 -4.97
CA LEU A 134 -5.11 -15.66 -4.73
C LEU A 134 -4.96 -17.19 -4.65
N GLU A 135 -4.18 -17.79 -5.54
CA GLU A 135 -3.90 -19.23 -5.53
C GLU A 135 -3.21 -19.66 -4.23
N VAL A 136 -2.13 -18.97 -3.86
CA VAL A 136 -1.34 -19.28 -2.65
C VAL A 136 -2.16 -19.05 -1.37
N LEU A 137 -2.92 -17.96 -1.30
CA LEU A 137 -3.82 -17.71 -0.17
C LEU A 137 -4.95 -18.74 -0.09
N GLY A 138 -5.42 -19.24 -1.24
CA GLY A 138 -6.38 -20.35 -1.31
C GLY A 138 -5.83 -21.62 -0.66
N ARG A 139 -4.55 -21.93 -0.87
CA ARG A 139 -3.87 -23.06 -0.20
C ARG A 139 -3.62 -22.82 1.29
N ALA A 140 -3.44 -21.57 1.70
CA ALA A 140 -3.31 -21.21 3.12
C ALA A 140 -4.65 -21.35 3.88
N HIS A 141 -5.77 -21.18 3.18
CA HIS A 141 -7.11 -21.28 3.74
C HIS A 141 -7.59 -22.74 3.86
N THR A 142 -7.92 -23.19 5.07
CA THR A 142 -8.54 -24.50 5.30
C THR A 142 -9.81 -24.38 6.15
N PRO A 143 -10.87 -25.16 5.86
CA PRO A 143 -12.09 -25.17 6.67
C PRO A 143 -11.86 -25.49 8.14
N ASP A 144 -10.89 -26.35 8.47
CA ASP A 144 -10.63 -26.82 9.84
C ASP A 144 -10.02 -25.75 10.75
N ARG A 145 -9.33 -24.77 10.16
CA ARG A 145 -8.62 -23.69 10.87
C ARG A 145 -8.82 -22.38 10.12
N PRO A 146 -10.03 -21.79 10.17
CA PRO A 146 -10.30 -20.58 9.43
C PRO A 146 -9.57 -19.39 10.09
N ASP A 147 -8.78 -18.66 9.30
CA ASP A 147 -8.11 -17.44 9.73
C ASP A 147 -8.72 -16.23 9.01
N TRP A 148 -9.33 -15.33 9.77
CA TRP A 148 -9.93 -14.10 9.25
C TRP A 148 -8.92 -13.23 8.51
N ARG A 149 -7.64 -13.31 8.85
CA ARG A 149 -6.55 -12.55 8.21
C ARG A 149 -6.31 -13.02 6.79
N ILE A 150 -6.36 -14.33 6.56
CA ILE A 150 -6.22 -14.93 5.23
C ILE A 150 -7.46 -14.60 4.38
N LEU A 151 -8.66 -14.71 4.96
CA LEU A 151 -9.90 -14.33 4.30
C LEU A 151 -9.89 -12.85 3.89
N SER A 152 -9.45 -11.95 4.77
CA SER A 152 -9.31 -10.52 4.47
C SER A 152 -8.27 -10.24 3.37
N ALA A 153 -7.16 -10.98 3.36
CA ALA A 153 -6.16 -10.89 2.31
C ALA A 153 -6.72 -11.36 0.94
N GLN A 154 -7.48 -12.46 0.92
CA GLN A 154 -8.17 -12.92 -0.29
C GLN A 154 -9.17 -11.88 -0.80
N GLY A 155 -9.94 -11.27 0.12
CA GLY A 155 -10.83 -10.15 -0.22
C GLY A 155 -10.09 -8.99 -0.88
N THR A 156 -8.95 -8.58 -0.29
CA THR A 156 -8.12 -7.49 -0.84
C THR A 156 -7.63 -7.81 -2.25
N VAL A 157 -7.12 -9.03 -2.47
CA VAL A 157 -6.66 -9.49 -3.78
C VAL A 157 -7.81 -9.52 -4.80
N LEU A 158 -8.99 -9.96 -4.39
CA LEU A 158 -10.17 -9.98 -5.27
C LEU A 158 -10.64 -8.58 -5.67
N ASP A 159 -10.56 -7.59 -4.76
CA ASP A 159 -10.83 -6.20 -5.12
C ASP A 159 -9.84 -5.68 -6.16
N GLN A 160 -8.55 -6.04 -6.06
CA GLN A 160 -7.53 -5.68 -7.07
C GLN A 160 -7.82 -6.31 -8.44
N LEU A 161 -8.41 -7.50 -8.44
CA LEU A 161 -8.84 -8.19 -9.66
C LEU A 161 -10.20 -7.68 -10.19
N GLY A 162 -10.80 -6.67 -9.56
CA GLY A 162 -12.13 -6.15 -9.93
C GLY A 162 -13.29 -7.06 -9.55
N ARG A 163 -13.04 -8.12 -8.77
CA ARG A 163 -14.03 -9.12 -8.32
C ARG A 163 -14.67 -8.71 -7.00
N HIS A 164 -15.26 -7.52 -6.96
CA HIS A 164 -15.73 -6.89 -5.71
C HIS A 164 -16.80 -7.70 -4.96
N LYS A 165 -17.73 -8.36 -5.67
CA LYS A 165 -18.75 -9.21 -5.02
C LYS A 165 -18.14 -10.39 -4.29
N ASP A 166 -17.13 -11.03 -4.89
CA ASP A 166 -16.41 -12.13 -4.26
C ASP A 166 -15.61 -11.61 -3.06
N ALA A 167 -14.94 -10.46 -3.22
CA ALA A 167 -14.21 -9.79 -2.13
C ALA A 167 -15.11 -9.53 -0.91
N GLN A 168 -16.31 -8.99 -1.13
CA GLN A 168 -17.32 -8.73 -0.09
C GLN A 168 -17.72 -10.01 0.65
N ALA A 169 -17.85 -11.15 -0.03
CA ALA A 169 -18.14 -12.44 0.60
C ALA A 169 -16.99 -12.91 1.52
N TYR A 170 -15.74 -12.71 1.10
CA TYR A 170 -14.55 -13.02 1.91
C TYR A 170 -14.45 -12.12 3.14
N TYR A 171 -14.64 -10.80 3.00
CA TYR A 171 -14.67 -9.90 4.16
C TYR A 171 -15.82 -10.22 5.11
N ALA A 172 -17.02 -10.52 4.60
CA ALA A 172 -18.15 -10.92 5.43
C ALA A 172 -17.83 -12.21 6.22
N SER A 173 -17.12 -13.15 5.60
CA SER A 173 -16.67 -14.38 6.27
C SER A 173 -15.59 -14.09 7.32
N ALA A 174 -14.64 -13.19 7.04
CA ALA A 174 -13.67 -12.74 8.02
C ALA A 174 -14.35 -12.08 9.24
N LEU A 175 -15.36 -11.24 9.02
CA LEU A 175 -16.12 -10.55 10.08
C LEU A 175 -17.04 -11.48 10.88
N LYS A 176 -17.36 -12.68 10.38
CA LYS A 176 -18.02 -13.72 11.19
C LYS A 176 -17.07 -14.31 12.25
N ILE A 177 -15.78 -14.36 11.95
CA ILE A 177 -14.74 -14.90 12.85
C ILE A 177 -14.23 -13.81 13.79
N MET A 178 -13.96 -12.61 13.26
CA MET A 178 -13.55 -11.43 14.04
C MET A 178 -14.54 -10.30 13.80
N PRO A 179 -15.65 -10.27 14.56
CA PRO A 179 -16.61 -9.18 14.47
C PRO A 179 -15.95 -7.84 14.76
N ASP A 180 -16.39 -6.81 14.04
CA ASP A 180 -15.98 -5.42 14.28
C ASP A 180 -14.48 -5.10 14.08
N GLU A 181 -13.72 -5.99 13.44
CA GLU A 181 -12.32 -5.73 13.11
C GLU A 181 -12.19 -4.48 12.21
N PRO A 182 -11.59 -3.37 12.70
CA PRO A 182 -11.65 -2.08 12.00
C PRO A 182 -11.06 -2.11 10.60
N THR A 183 -9.94 -2.83 10.43
CA THR A 183 -9.28 -2.98 9.12
C THR A 183 -10.16 -3.74 8.13
N VAL A 184 -10.83 -4.82 8.56
CA VAL A 184 -11.68 -5.61 7.67
C VAL A 184 -12.95 -4.83 7.31
N LEU A 185 -13.55 -4.11 8.26
CA LEU A 185 -14.66 -3.20 7.98
C LEU A 185 -14.25 -2.08 7.01
N SER A 186 -13.06 -1.50 7.19
CA SER A 186 -12.53 -0.46 6.31
C SER A 186 -12.35 -0.96 4.86
N ASN A 187 -11.78 -2.16 4.69
CA ASN A 187 -11.64 -2.80 3.38
C ASN A 187 -13.00 -3.14 2.76
N LEU A 188 -13.94 -3.67 3.54
CA LEU A 188 -15.31 -3.95 3.06
C LEU A 188 -16.02 -2.67 2.62
N GLY A 189 -15.88 -1.58 3.38
CA GLY A 189 -16.44 -0.29 3.02
C GLY A 189 -15.87 0.27 1.71
N LEU A 190 -14.56 0.18 1.51
CA LEU A 190 -13.92 0.50 0.23
C LEU A 190 -14.39 -0.41 -0.92
N SER A 191 -14.57 -1.71 -0.67
CA SER A 191 -15.08 -2.65 -1.67
C SER A 191 -16.52 -2.29 -2.09
N TYR A 192 -17.37 -1.86 -1.16
CA TYR A 192 -18.68 -1.30 -1.53
C TYR A 192 -18.54 -0.02 -2.35
N ALA A 193 -17.61 0.87 -2.00
CA ALA A 193 -17.36 2.08 -2.77
C ALA A 193 -16.93 1.75 -4.21
N LEU A 194 -16.00 0.79 -4.40
CA LEU A 194 -15.58 0.28 -5.71
C LEU A 194 -16.74 -0.35 -6.50
N ALA A 195 -17.68 -1.00 -5.80
CA ALA A 195 -18.91 -1.54 -6.37
C ALA A 195 -20.02 -0.49 -6.58
N LYS A 196 -19.73 0.80 -6.37
CA LYS A 196 -20.64 1.96 -6.47
C LYS A 196 -21.75 2.02 -5.42
N ASP A 197 -21.67 1.21 -4.38
CA ASP A 197 -22.63 1.22 -3.27
C ASP A 197 -22.15 2.15 -2.16
N LEU A 198 -22.17 3.46 -2.45
CA LEU A 198 -21.72 4.48 -1.51
C LEU A 198 -22.51 4.48 -0.18
N PRO A 199 -23.83 4.23 -0.14
CA PRO A 199 -24.57 4.12 1.12
C PRO A 199 -24.07 2.98 2.03
N ARG A 200 -23.85 1.77 1.49
CA ARG A 200 -23.28 0.67 2.29
C ARG A 200 -21.81 0.92 2.65
N ALA A 201 -21.05 1.54 1.76
CA ALA A 201 -19.67 1.94 2.04
C ALA A 201 -19.59 2.86 3.25
N GLU A 202 -20.39 3.93 3.26
CA GLU A 202 -20.46 4.91 4.34
C GLU A 202 -20.88 4.26 5.67
N ALA A 203 -21.97 3.47 5.66
CA ALA A 203 -22.44 2.78 6.87
C ALA A 203 -21.36 1.86 7.46
N THR A 204 -20.65 1.12 6.60
CA THR A 204 -19.59 0.20 7.02
C THR A 204 -18.36 0.96 7.56
N LEU A 205 -17.94 2.03 6.89
CA LEU A 205 -16.81 2.85 7.32
C LEU A 205 -17.08 3.63 8.61
N ARG A 206 -18.31 4.09 8.83
CA ARG A 206 -18.70 4.66 10.13
C ARG A 206 -18.57 3.64 11.25
N ARG A 207 -19.02 2.41 11.01
CA ARG A 207 -18.86 1.32 11.98
C ARG A 207 -17.39 1.03 12.27
N ALA A 208 -16.52 1.07 11.25
CA ALA A 208 -15.07 0.94 11.42
C ALA A 208 -14.48 2.10 12.25
N ALA A 209 -14.81 3.34 11.91
CA ALA A 209 -14.30 4.55 12.56
C ALA A 209 -14.80 4.72 14.01
N ALA A 210 -15.92 4.07 14.36
CA ALA A 210 -16.46 4.03 15.72
C ALA A 210 -15.75 3.00 16.63
N ARG A 211 -14.72 2.31 16.16
CA ARG A 211 -13.89 1.40 16.96
C ARG A 211 -12.60 2.11 17.38
N PRO A 212 -12.02 1.80 18.55
CA PRO A 212 -10.69 2.26 18.91
C PRO A 212 -9.69 1.79 17.85
N THR A 213 -9.21 2.71 17.03
CA THR A 213 -8.14 2.47 16.07
C THR A 213 -7.28 3.71 16.00
N GLU A 214 -5.98 3.51 16.07
CA GLU A 214 -4.99 4.57 15.87
C GLU A 214 -4.70 4.79 14.39
N ASP A 215 -5.28 3.99 13.48
CA ASP A 215 -5.03 4.07 12.06
C ASP A 215 -5.85 5.19 11.39
N PRO A 216 -5.23 6.32 11.00
CA PRO A 216 -5.92 7.44 10.37
C PRO A 216 -6.59 7.05 9.05
N ARG A 217 -6.10 5.98 8.40
CA ARG A 217 -6.61 5.52 7.10
C ARG A 217 -8.09 5.14 7.17
N VAL A 218 -8.60 4.70 8.32
CA VAL A 218 -10.02 4.38 8.48
C VAL A 218 -10.90 5.64 8.34
N ARG A 219 -10.52 6.73 9.01
CA ARG A 219 -11.23 8.01 8.91
C ARG A 219 -11.04 8.67 7.55
N GLN A 220 -9.84 8.56 6.96
CA GLN A 220 -9.59 9.05 5.60
C GLN A 220 -10.42 8.31 4.55
N ASN A 221 -10.59 6.99 4.66
CA ASN A 221 -11.48 6.23 3.79
C ASN A 221 -12.94 6.66 3.94
N LEU A 222 -13.38 6.95 5.18
CA LEU A 222 -14.71 7.52 5.42
C LEU A 222 -14.87 8.90 4.75
N ALA A 223 -13.90 9.82 4.95
CA ALA A 223 -13.90 11.14 4.33
C ALA A 223 -13.98 11.05 2.79
N LEU A 224 -13.19 10.16 2.20
CA LEU A 224 -13.23 9.87 0.78
C LEU A 224 -14.63 9.44 0.31
N VAL A 225 -15.26 8.46 0.98
CA VAL A 225 -16.58 7.95 0.58
C VAL A 225 -17.66 9.03 0.71
N ILE A 226 -17.61 9.83 1.78
CA ILE A 226 -18.50 10.98 1.97
C ILE A 226 -18.30 12.01 0.85
N GLY A 227 -17.05 12.26 0.45
CA GLY A 227 -16.72 13.14 -0.67
C GLY A 227 -17.18 12.60 -2.03
N LEU A 228 -17.10 11.29 -2.26
CA LEU A 228 -17.65 10.62 -3.46
C LEU A 228 -19.17 10.77 -3.57
N GLN A 229 -19.87 10.99 -2.46
CA GLN A 229 -21.30 11.32 -2.43
C GLN A 229 -21.58 12.82 -2.67
N GLY A 230 -20.56 13.63 -2.89
CA GLY A 230 -20.68 15.09 -3.07
C GLY A 230 -20.76 15.89 -1.77
N ARG A 231 -20.66 15.24 -0.61
CA ARG A 231 -20.75 15.88 0.72
C ARG A 231 -19.38 16.42 1.16
N PHE A 232 -18.85 17.36 0.38
CA PHE A 232 -17.47 17.82 0.55
C PHE A 232 -17.17 18.48 1.91
N ALA A 233 -18.11 19.25 2.47
CA ALA A 233 -17.93 19.88 3.78
C ALA A 233 -17.77 18.84 4.91
N ASP A 234 -18.60 17.79 4.89
CA ASP A 234 -18.52 16.68 5.84
C ASP A 234 -17.20 15.91 5.67
N ALA A 235 -16.80 15.65 4.41
CA ALA A 235 -15.53 14.98 4.10
C ALA A 235 -14.34 15.75 4.66
N GLU A 236 -14.31 17.08 4.47
CA GLU A 236 -13.24 17.94 4.99
C GLU A 236 -13.21 17.96 6.52
N SER A 237 -14.38 18.03 7.16
CA SER A 237 -14.49 17.97 8.62
C SER A 237 -13.94 16.66 9.19
N ILE A 238 -14.17 15.53 8.51
CA ILE A 238 -13.63 14.22 8.93
C ILE A 238 -12.12 14.17 8.69
N ALA A 239 -11.63 14.66 7.54
CA ALA A 239 -10.21 14.65 7.21
C ALA A 239 -9.35 15.49 8.17
N LYS A 240 -9.89 16.60 8.69
CA LYS A 240 -9.24 17.48 9.69
C LYS A 240 -8.91 16.80 11.02
N ALA A 241 -9.47 15.63 11.31
CA ALA A 241 -9.12 14.86 12.50
C ALA A 241 -7.68 14.34 12.46
N ASP A 242 -7.13 14.16 11.26
CA ASP A 242 -5.83 13.50 11.03
C ASP A 242 -4.86 14.31 10.15
N LEU A 243 -5.34 15.39 9.52
CA LEU A 243 -4.58 16.19 8.59
C LEU A 243 -4.62 17.67 8.98
N PRO A 244 -3.56 18.45 8.68
CA PRO A 244 -3.61 19.90 8.74
C PRO A 244 -4.84 20.46 7.99
N PRO A 245 -5.47 21.55 8.47
CA PRO A 245 -6.68 22.08 7.86
C PRO A 245 -6.56 22.43 6.38
N ASP A 246 -5.41 22.95 5.97
CA ASP A 246 -5.06 23.29 4.59
C ASP A 246 -4.90 22.02 3.71
N GLU A 247 -4.23 20.99 4.22
CA GLU A 247 -4.12 19.70 3.53
C GLU A 247 -5.49 19.01 3.38
N ALA A 248 -6.33 19.03 4.41
CA ALA A 248 -7.68 18.48 4.35
C ALA A 248 -8.53 19.18 3.28
N ALA A 249 -8.50 20.53 3.25
CA ALA A 249 -9.22 21.33 2.26
C ALA A 249 -8.70 21.08 0.84
N ALA A 250 -7.37 20.98 0.65
CA ALA A 250 -6.75 20.69 -0.63
C ALA A 250 -7.17 19.30 -1.16
N ASN A 251 -7.11 18.26 -0.32
CA ASN A 251 -7.50 16.90 -0.69
C ASN A 251 -8.97 16.80 -1.14
N VAL A 252 -9.88 17.51 -0.45
CA VAL A 252 -11.32 17.54 -0.80
C VAL A 252 -11.58 18.36 -2.05
N THR A 253 -10.85 19.46 -2.25
CA THR A 253 -10.93 20.28 -3.47
C THR A 253 -10.50 19.45 -4.68
N TYR A 254 -9.38 18.73 -4.58
CA TYR A 254 -8.91 17.82 -5.62
C TYR A 254 -9.96 16.73 -5.93
N LEU A 255 -10.56 16.12 -4.90
CA LEU A 255 -11.62 15.13 -5.09
C LEU A 255 -12.83 15.71 -5.84
N ARG A 256 -13.24 16.94 -5.51
CA ARG A 256 -14.34 17.65 -6.18
C ARG A 256 -14.03 17.91 -7.66
N GLU A 257 -12.86 18.44 -7.96
CA GLU A 257 -12.40 18.71 -9.33
C GLU A 257 -12.35 17.42 -10.17
N MET A 258 -11.78 16.36 -9.60
CA MET A 258 -11.72 15.05 -10.24
C MET A 258 -13.11 14.49 -10.59
N LEU A 259 -14.10 14.70 -9.71
CA LEU A 259 -15.48 14.28 -9.96
C LEU A 259 -16.16 15.14 -11.03
N ALA A 260 -15.84 16.44 -11.10
CA ALA A 260 -16.36 17.35 -12.12
C ALA A 260 -15.79 17.02 -13.52
N ASP A 261 -14.48 16.81 -13.63
CA ASP A 261 -13.78 16.56 -14.90
C ASP A 261 -14.19 15.24 -15.57
N LYS A 262 -14.48 14.19 -14.77
CA LYS A 262 -14.86 12.88 -15.29
C LYS A 262 -16.37 12.70 -15.45
N GLY A 263 -17.18 13.76 -15.29
CA GLY A 263 -18.64 13.65 -15.32
C GLY A 263 -19.20 12.69 -14.26
N GLY A 264 -18.53 12.59 -13.11
CA GLY A 264 -18.83 11.60 -12.06
C GLY A 264 -18.41 10.16 -12.39
N ASP A 265 -17.76 9.93 -13.54
CA ASP A 265 -17.44 8.61 -14.05
C ASP A 265 -16.06 8.13 -13.61
N TRP A 266 -15.95 7.77 -12.34
CA TRP A 266 -14.76 7.14 -11.75
C TRP A 266 -14.54 5.67 -12.22
N LYS A 267 -15.21 5.25 -13.32
CA LYS A 267 -15.29 3.90 -13.91
C LYS A 267 -13.96 3.16 -14.14
N HIS A 268 -12.83 3.85 -14.13
CA HIS A 268 -11.52 3.25 -14.41
C HIS A 268 -10.59 3.20 -13.19
N MET A 269 -11.05 3.60 -12.00
CA MET A 269 -10.27 3.40 -10.78
C MET A 269 -10.26 1.91 -10.41
N GLY A 270 -9.13 1.25 -10.65
CA GLY A 270 -8.93 -0.17 -10.37
C GLY A 270 -8.74 -1.06 -11.61
N GLN A 271 -8.81 -0.53 -12.83
CA GLN A 271 -8.37 -1.29 -14.01
C GLN A 271 -6.89 -1.02 -14.29
N PRO A 272 -6.03 -2.05 -14.42
CA PRO A 272 -4.66 -1.83 -14.85
C PRO A 272 -4.65 -1.13 -16.23
N PRO A 273 -3.69 -0.23 -16.49
CA PRO A 273 -3.60 0.43 -17.78
C PRO A 273 -3.53 -0.63 -18.88
N LYS A 274 -4.41 -0.52 -19.90
CA LYS A 274 -4.30 -1.34 -21.11
C LYS A 274 -2.97 -0.98 -21.76
N ILE A 275 -1.98 -1.86 -21.64
CA ILE A 275 -0.73 -1.73 -22.36
C ILE A 275 -1.11 -1.86 -23.84
N ALA A 276 -1.15 -0.74 -24.54
CA ALA A 276 -1.26 -0.76 -25.99
C ALA A 276 -0.04 -1.53 -26.50
N ALA A 277 -0.28 -2.73 -27.05
CA ALA A 277 0.73 -3.48 -27.76
C ALA A 277 1.29 -2.55 -28.84
N ARG A 278 2.51 -2.05 -28.67
CA ARG A 278 3.25 -1.45 -29.76
C ARG A 278 3.42 -2.55 -30.80
N GLY A 279 2.59 -2.45 -31.84
CA GLY A 279 2.72 -3.25 -33.04
C GLY A 279 4.16 -3.14 -33.52
N LYS A 280 4.81 -4.29 -33.64
CA LYS A 280 6.01 -4.41 -34.47
C LYS A 280 5.54 -4.23 -35.90
N SER A 281 5.92 -3.11 -36.49
CA SER A 281 6.02 -2.91 -37.93
C SER A 281 7.49 -2.73 -38.27
#